data_AF-A0AAU3UL28-F1
#
_entry.id   AF-A0AAU3UL28-F1
#
_cell.length_a   1.000
_cell.length_b   1.000
_cell.length_c   1.000
_cell.angle_alpha   90.00
_cell.angle_beta   90.00
_cell.angle_gamma   90.00
#
_symmetry.space_group_name_H-M   'P 1'
#
loop_
_entity.id
_entity.type
_entity.pdbx_description
1 polymer ?
#
loop_
_entity_poly.entity_id
_entity_poly.type
_entity_poly.pdbx_seq_one_letter_code
_entity_poly.pdbx_strand_id
1 'polypeptide(L)'
;MPRVRKSAVYNLRFVPLSAEIAALTWDLVASGQVAGTRGYEALATCAAHTAPGELDDRLIDLARNDLRESIRLEAVSLLEGRIEPLLPLLAEPPLVTWGVHVRLLDACGDAGLRPTSVDALHAVDNLYVAAALATIAD
;
A
#
# COMPACT_ATOMS: atom_id res chain seq x y z
N MET A 1 -3.06 -26.07 12.58
CA MET A 1 -1.76 -25.90 11.89
C MET A 1 -1.76 -24.75 10.85
N PRO A 2 -1.88 -23.47 11.23
CA PRO A 2 -1.79 -22.35 10.27
C PRO A 2 -0.41 -21.66 10.17
N ARG A 3 0.51 -21.84 11.14
CA ARG A 3 1.78 -21.08 11.20
C ARG A 3 2.79 -21.43 10.10
N VAL A 4 2.89 -22.69 9.69
CA VAL A 4 3.86 -23.15 8.67
C VAL A 4 3.57 -22.53 7.30
N ARG A 5 2.29 -22.40 6.92
CA ARG A 5 1.90 -21.79 5.64
C ARG A 5 2.17 -20.28 5.58
N LYS A 6 2.11 -19.59 6.73
CA LYS A 6 2.42 -18.15 6.82
C LYS A 6 3.90 -17.90 6.56
N SER A 7 4.79 -18.62 7.26
CA SER A 7 6.22 -18.51 7.03
C SER A 7 6.62 -18.87 5.60
N ALA A 8 5.90 -19.78 4.94
CA ALA A 8 6.19 -20.13 3.55
C ALA A 8 6.07 -18.93 2.60
N VAL A 9 4.95 -18.18 2.63
CA VAL A 9 4.74 -17.05 1.70
C VAL A 9 5.79 -15.95 1.91
N TYR A 10 6.03 -15.55 3.16
CA TYR A 10 7.05 -14.54 3.46
C TYR A 10 8.45 -14.94 2.97
N ASN A 11 8.85 -16.20 3.15
CA ASN A 11 10.18 -16.66 2.71
C ASN A 11 10.32 -16.74 1.19
N LEU A 12 9.22 -16.91 0.45
CA LEU A 12 9.27 -16.91 -1.01
C LEU A 12 9.83 -15.59 -1.55
N ARG A 13 9.59 -14.46 -0.89
CA ARG A 13 10.15 -13.15 -1.27
C ARG A 13 11.67 -13.13 -1.49
N PHE A 14 12.43 -14.03 -0.84
CA PHE A 14 13.89 -14.03 -0.86
C PHE A 14 14.50 -15.08 -1.81
N VAL A 15 13.69 -15.78 -2.60
CA VAL A 15 14.18 -16.72 -3.62
C VAL A 15 14.31 -16.00 -4.98
N PRO A 16 14.99 -16.59 -5.98
CA PRO A 16 15.08 -15.99 -7.30
C PRO A 16 13.71 -15.66 -7.91
N LEU A 17 13.67 -14.64 -8.76
CA LEU A 17 12.46 -14.19 -9.44
C LEU A 17 11.77 -15.35 -10.19
N SER A 18 10.45 -15.44 -10.06
CA SER A 18 9.64 -16.54 -10.59
C SER A 18 8.23 -16.04 -10.87
N ALA A 19 7.83 -16.16 -12.14
CA ALA A 19 6.49 -15.78 -12.59
C ALA A 19 5.40 -16.65 -11.94
N GLU A 20 5.70 -17.91 -11.61
CA GLU A 20 4.79 -18.82 -10.92
C GLU A 20 4.50 -18.35 -9.49
N ILE A 21 5.53 -17.87 -8.76
CA ILE A 21 5.35 -17.30 -7.43
C ILE A 21 4.56 -15.99 -7.51
N ALA A 22 4.86 -15.13 -8.48
CA ALA A 22 4.12 -13.88 -8.70
C ALA A 22 2.63 -14.16 -8.95
N ALA A 23 2.30 -15.11 -9.84
CA ALA A 23 0.93 -15.50 -10.15
C ALA A 23 0.21 -16.09 -8.94
N LEU A 24 0.83 -17.06 -8.24
CA LEU A 24 0.24 -17.70 -7.07
C LEU A 24 -0.09 -16.69 -5.95
N THR A 25 0.82 -15.77 -5.70
CA THR A 25 0.65 -14.78 -4.63
C THR A 25 -0.31 -13.67 -5.02
N TRP A 26 -0.35 -13.30 -6.32
CA TRP A 26 -1.41 -12.45 -6.86
C TRP A 26 -2.79 -13.09 -6.68
N ASP A 27 -2.98 -14.35 -7.07
CA ASP A 27 -4.26 -15.05 -6.93
C ASP A 27 -4.74 -15.10 -5.49
N LEU A 28 -3.81 -15.27 -4.53
CA LEU A 28 -4.13 -15.17 -3.11
C LEU A 28 -4.68 -13.79 -2.75
N VAL A 29 -4.04 -12.70 -3.18
CA VAL A 29 -4.51 -11.33 -2.91
C VAL A 29 -5.83 -11.06 -3.61
N ALA A 30 -5.93 -11.39 -4.90
CA ALA A 30 -7.09 -11.16 -5.76
C ALA A 30 -8.33 -11.96 -5.31
N SER A 31 -8.16 -13.08 -4.61
CA SER A 31 -9.28 -13.85 -4.05
C SER A 31 -10.14 -13.06 -3.05
N GLY A 32 -9.64 -11.95 -2.50
CA GLY A 32 -10.32 -11.19 -1.45
C GLY A 32 -10.29 -11.86 -0.06
N GLN A 33 -9.83 -13.12 0.04
CA GLN A 33 -9.94 -13.92 1.27
C GLN A 33 -8.80 -13.73 2.26
N VAL A 34 -7.73 -13.04 1.87
CA VAL A 34 -6.55 -12.78 2.72
C VAL A 34 -6.51 -11.30 3.10
N ALA A 35 -6.26 -11.02 4.38
CA ALA A 35 -6.09 -9.69 4.94
C ALA A 35 -5.08 -9.73 6.09
N GLY A 36 -4.83 -8.57 6.71
CA GLY A 36 -3.83 -8.43 7.77
C GLY A 36 -2.46 -8.90 7.28
N THR A 37 -1.73 -9.61 8.15
CA THR A 37 -0.37 -10.04 7.82
C THR A 37 -0.28 -10.93 6.60
N ARG A 38 -1.19 -11.90 6.46
CA ARG A 38 -1.17 -12.83 5.33
C ARG A 38 -1.42 -12.11 4.01
N GLY A 39 -2.28 -11.09 4.03
CA GLY A 39 -2.62 -10.32 2.85
C GLY A 39 -1.45 -9.47 2.36
N TYR A 40 -0.87 -8.65 3.24
CA TYR A 40 0.24 -7.79 2.82
C TYR A 40 1.50 -8.61 2.51
N GLU A 41 1.79 -9.71 3.22
CA GLU A 41 2.94 -10.58 2.90
C GLU A 41 2.78 -11.22 1.51
N ALA A 42 1.55 -11.62 1.13
CA ALA A 42 1.28 -12.12 -0.21
C ALA A 42 1.50 -11.04 -1.28
N LEU A 43 1.01 -9.81 -1.04
CA LEU A 43 1.21 -8.71 -1.98
C LEU A 43 2.68 -8.31 -2.12
N ALA A 44 3.41 -8.19 -1.01
CA ALA A 44 4.84 -7.91 -0.99
C ALA A 44 5.65 -9.00 -1.70
N THR A 45 5.25 -10.27 -1.55
CA THR A 45 5.86 -11.38 -2.28
C THR A 45 5.56 -11.27 -3.77
N CYS A 46 4.31 -11.00 -4.15
CA CYS A 46 3.95 -10.80 -5.55
C CYS A 46 4.81 -9.71 -6.21
N ALA A 47 4.94 -8.55 -5.56
CA ALA A 47 5.75 -7.44 -6.05
C ALA A 47 7.23 -7.80 -6.17
N ALA A 48 7.82 -8.53 -5.21
CA ALA A 48 9.21 -8.95 -5.29
C ALA A 48 9.53 -9.94 -6.43
N HIS A 49 8.51 -10.63 -6.94
CA HIS A 49 8.62 -11.56 -8.07
C HIS A 49 8.11 -10.96 -9.39
N THR A 50 7.70 -9.70 -9.40
CA THR A 50 7.18 -8.98 -10.57
C THR A 50 8.21 -7.91 -10.98
N ALA A 51 8.35 -7.64 -12.29
CA ALA A 51 9.30 -6.60 -12.70
C ALA A 51 8.83 -5.21 -12.21
N PRO A 52 9.74 -4.28 -11.89
CA PRO A 52 9.37 -2.92 -11.49
C PRO A 52 8.44 -2.28 -12.53
N GLY A 53 7.33 -1.69 -12.09
CA GLY A 53 6.34 -1.05 -12.95
C GLY A 53 5.19 -1.95 -13.39
N GLU A 54 5.38 -3.27 -13.51
CA GLU A 54 4.36 -4.16 -14.08
C GLU A 54 3.12 -4.33 -13.17
N LEU A 55 3.26 -4.06 -11.88
CA LEU A 55 2.16 -4.17 -10.91
C LEU A 55 1.46 -2.83 -10.63
N ASP A 56 1.95 -1.70 -11.16
CA ASP A 56 1.56 -0.36 -10.70
C ASP A 56 0.06 -0.10 -10.82
N ASP A 57 -0.54 -0.39 -11.99
CA ASP A 57 -1.97 -0.20 -12.20
C ASP A 57 -2.82 -0.99 -11.19
N ARG A 58 -2.37 -2.19 -10.85
CA ARG A 58 -3.04 -3.05 -9.86
C ARG A 58 -2.83 -2.53 -8.43
N LEU A 59 -1.65 -2.04 -8.10
CA LEU A 59 -1.38 -1.43 -6.79
C LEU A 59 -2.21 -0.15 -6.61
N ILE A 60 -2.33 0.66 -7.65
CA ILE A 60 -3.15 1.87 -7.66
C ILE A 60 -4.62 1.52 -7.43
N ASP A 61 -5.15 0.52 -8.14
CA ASP A 61 -6.52 0.05 -7.95
C ASP A 61 -6.76 -0.47 -6.52
N LEU A 62 -5.85 -1.30 -6.01
CA LEU A 62 -5.94 -1.82 -4.64
C LEU A 62 -5.92 -0.70 -3.59
N ALA A 63 -5.03 0.28 -3.72
CA ALA A 63 -4.95 1.41 -2.79
C ALA A 63 -6.24 2.24 -2.77
N ARG A 64 -6.85 2.45 -3.94
CA ARG A 64 -8.09 3.22 -4.09
C ARG A 64 -9.31 2.47 -3.57
N ASN A 65 -9.46 1.19 -3.97
CA ASN A 65 -10.76 0.53 -3.96
C ASN A 65 -10.86 -0.68 -3.02
N ASP A 66 -9.74 -1.26 -2.58
CA ASP A 66 -9.80 -2.46 -1.73
C ASP A 66 -10.35 -2.13 -0.34
N LEU A 67 -11.22 -2.96 0.23
CA LEU A 67 -11.79 -2.74 1.57
C LEU A 67 -10.88 -3.25 2.71
N ARG A 68 -9.80 -3.96 2.38
CA ARG A 68 -8.85 -4.52 3.34
C ARG A 68 -7.74 -3.50 3.58
N GLU A 69 -7.83 -2.74 4.65
CA GLU A 69 -6.89 -1.63 4.95
C GLU A 69 -5.41 -2.06 4.87
N SER A 70 -5.06 -3.25 5.35
CA SER A 70 -3.69 -3.78 5.26
C SER A 70 -3.18 -3.94 3.82
N ILE A 71 -4.07 -4.28 2.88
CA ILE A 71 -3.73 -4.41 1.46
C ILE A 71 -3.50 -3.03 0.86
N ARG A 72 -4.36 -2.07 1.18
CA ARG A 72 -4.24 -0.69 0.68
C ARG A 72 -2.94 -0.04 1.14
N LEU A 73 -2.61 -0.16 2.43
CA LEU A 73 -1.37 0.38 3.01
C LEU A 73 -0.12 -0.20 2.36
N GLU A 74 -0.11 -1.51 2.13
CA GLU A 74 0.98 -2.19 1.45
C GLU A 74 1.07 -1.76 -0.01
N ALA A 75 -0.07 -1.61 -0.70
CA ALA A 75 -0.10 -1.16 -2.08
C ALA A 75 0.50 0.24 -2.26
N VAL A 76 0.21 1.18 -1.35
CA VAL A 76 0.86 2.50 -1.33
C VAL A 76 2.37 2.35 -1.12
N SER A 77 2.78 1.48 -0.20
CA SER A 77 4.20 1.29 0.13
C SER A 77 5.01 0.72 -1.03
N LEU A 78 4.43 -0.23 -1.78
CA LEU A 78 5.08 -0.88 -2.92
C LEU A 78 5.17 -0.01 -4.18
N LEU A 79 4.45 1.11 -4.24
CA LEU A 79 4.59 2.06 -5.35
C LEU A 79 5.90 2.85 -5.29
N GLU A 80 6.60 2.90 -4.14
CA GLU A 80 7.95 3.47 -3.98
C GLU A 80 8.16 4.79 -4.75
N GLY A 81 7.43 5.85 -4.35
CA GLY A 81 7.54 7.18 -4.96
C GLY A 81 6.67 7.39 -6.20
N ARG A 82 6.13 6.34 -6.83
CA ARG A 82 5.18 6.42 -7.96
C ARG A 82 3.74 6.62 -7.46
N ILE A 83 3.58 7.50 -6.48
CA ILE A 83 2.34 7.70 -5.73
C ILE A 83 1.48 8.83 -6.28
N GLU A 84 1.96 9.55 -7.31
CA GLU A 84 1.25 10.68 -7.92
C GLU A 84 -0.19 10.35 -8.31
N PRO A 85 -0.48 9.15 -8.89
CA PRO A 85 -1.86 8.75 -9.19
C PRO A 85 -2.75 8.63 -7.94
N LEU A 86 -2.20 8.51 -6.73
CA LEU A 86 -2.95 8.36 -5.49
C LEU A 86 -3.15 9.68 -4.73
N LEU A 87 -2.46 10.76 -5.10
CA LEU A 87 -2.59 12.06 -4.42
C LEU A 87 -4.02 12.62 -4.35
N PRO A 88 -4.91 12.41 -5.34
CA PRO A 88 -6.30 12.84 -5.21
C PRO A 88 -7.03 12.26 -3.99
N LEU A 89 -6.61 11.10 -3.47
CA LEU A 89 -7.21 10.51 -2.27
C LEU A 89 -7.04 11.39 -1.03
N LEU A 90 -6.04 12.28 -1.00
CA LEU A 90 -5.83 13.21 0.12
C LEU A 90 -6.95 14.25 0.26
N ALA A 91 -7.70 14.51 -0.81
CA ALA A 91 -8.87 15.38 -0.80
C ALA A 91 -10.17 14.64 -0.43
N GLU A 92 -10.14 13.31 -0.36
CA GLU A 92 -11.32 12.47 -0.13
C GLU A 92 -11.38 12.00 1.33
N PRO A 93 -12.58 11.71 1.88
CA PRO A 93 -12.71 11.02 3.16
C PRO A 93 -12.04 9.63 3.14
N PRO A 94 -11.59 9.10 4.29
CA PRO A 94 -11.04 7.75 4.36
C PRO A 94 -12.11 6.70 4.04
N LEU A 95 -11.74 5.73 3.20
CA LEU A 95 -12.62 4.59 2.88
C LEU A 95 -12.84 3.66 4.07
N VAL A 96 -11.80 3.41 4.89
CA VAL A 96 -11.87 2.57 6.08
C VAL A 96 -11.29 3.30 7.29
N THR A 97 -10.02 3.68 7.21
CA THR A 97 -9.33 4.49 8.22
C THR A 97 -8.47 5.57 7.57
N TRP A 98 -7.95 6.49 8.38
CA TRP A 98 -6.97 7.49 7.94
C TRP A 98 -5.59 6.92 7.62
N GLY A 99 -5.36 5.61 7.77
CA GLY A 99 -4.07 4.97 7.55
C GLY A 99 -3.51 5.21 6.15
N VAL A 100 -4.36 5.13 5.12
CA VAL A 100 -3.93 5.38 3.72
C VAL A 100 -3.50 6.83 3.52
N HIS A 101 -4.23 7.81 4.08
CA HIS A 101 -3.85 9.21 4.04
C HIS A 101 -2.50 9.45 4.71
N VAL A 102 -2.32 8.92 5.93
CA VAL A 102 -1.05 9.01 6.67
C VAL A 102 0.09 8.41 5.83
N ARG A 103 -0.11 7.20 5.29
CA ARG A 103 0.92 6.54 4.46
C ARG A 103 1.22 7.31 3.18
N LEU A 104 0.24 7.93 2.54
CA LEU A 104 0.43 8.75 1.35
C LEU A 104 1.21 10.03 1.67
N LEU A 105 0.92 10.67 2.80
CA LEU A 105 1.66 11.85 3.26
C LEU A 105 3.12 11.51 3.59
N ASP A 106 3.36 10.41 4.29
CA ASP A 106 4.72 9.91 4.55
C ASP A 106 5.47 9.66 3.23
N ALA A 107 4.82 8.98 2.27
CA ALA A 107 5.40 8.72 0.95
C ALA A 107 5.65 10.00 0.14
N CYS A 108 4.83 11.05 0.31
CA CYS A 108 5.10 12.37 -0.26
C CYS A 108 6.36 12.99 0.36
N GLY A 109 6.52 12.88 1.69
CA GLY A 109 7.71 13.34 2.40
C GLY A 109 8.98 12.66 1.90
N ASP A 110 8.94 11.32 1.80
CA ASP A 110 10.07 10.50 1.31
C ASP A 110 10.44 10.84 -0.15
N ALA A 111 9.45 11.12 -0.99
CA ALA A 111 9.64 11.47 -2.40
C ALA A 111 9.92 12.97 -2.65
N GLY A 112 9.88 13.82 -1.61
CA GLY A 112 9.97 15.28 -1.77
C GLY A 112 8.81 15.90 -2.54
N LEU A 113 7.65 15.23 -2.57
CA LEU A 113 6.44 15.72 -3.24
C LEU A 113 5.67 16.68 -2.32
N ARG A 114 5.02 17.67 -2.94
CA ARG A 114 4.14 18.62 -2.27
C ARG A 114 2.73 18.46 -2.84
N PRO A 115 1.85 17.67 -2.19
CA PRO A 115 0.49 17.49 -2.67
C PRO A 115 -0.27 18.81 -2.61
N THR A 116 -1.03 19.12 -3.67
CA THR A 116 -1.76 20.39 -3.80
C THR A 116 -3.07 20.44 -3.04
N SER A 117 -3.54 19.31 -2.52
CA SER A 117 -4.87 19.16 -1.91
C SER A 117 -4.80 18.50 -0.54
N VAL A 118 -4.28 19.23 0.46
CA VAL A 118 -4.24 18.79 1.87
C VAL A 118 -5.01 19.70 2.83
N ASP A 119 -5.59 20.80 2.34
CA ASP A 119 -6.34 21.78 3.14
C ASP A 119 -7.44 21.12 3.99
N ALA A 120 -8.17 20.17 3.40
CA ALA A 120 -9.22 19.43 4.09
C ALA A 120 -8.67 18.60 5.27
N LEU A 121 -7.42 18.15 5.19
CA LEU A 121 -6.78 17.33 6.21
C LEU A 121 -6.37 18.14 7.44
N HIS A 122 -6.14 19.45 7.30
CA HIS A 122 -5.85 20.33 8.45
C HIS A 122 -7.04 20.48 9.42
N ALA A 123 -8.26 20.23 8.95
CA ALA A 123 -9.47 20.27 9.77
C ALA A 123 -9.78 18.93 10.46
N VAL A 124 -9.02 17.87 10.17
CA VAL A 124 -9.26 16.54 10.72
C VAL A 124 -8.68 16.46 12.13
N ASP A 125 -9.54 16.15 13.11
CA ASP A 125 -9.12 15.85 14.48
C ASP A 125 -8.52 14.43 14.59
N ASN A 126 -7.34 14.26 14.01
CA ASN A 126 -6.57 13.01 14.06
C ASN A 126 -5.08 13.32 14.20
N LEU A 127 -4.51 12.95 15.35
CA LEU A 127 -3.10 13.22 15.67
C LEU A 127 -2.12 12.61 14.66
N TYR A 128 -2.42 11.43 14.09
CA TYR A 128 -1.55 10.79 13.11
C TYR A 128 -1.56 11.53 11.77
N VAL A 129 -2.71 12.05 11.35
CA VAL A 129 -2.83 12.91 10.16
C VAL A 129 -2.07 14.22 10.38
N ALA A 130 -2.25 14.86 11.53
CA ALA A 130 -1.52 16.09 11.86
C ALA A 130 0.00 15.89 11.89
N ALA A 131 0.46 14.78 12.46
CA ALA A 131 1.89 14.42 12.47
C ALA A 131 2.44 14.18 11.06
N ALA A 132 1.70 13.48 10.20
CA ALA A 132 2.12 13.23 8.82
C ALA A 132 2.07 14.49 7.95
N LEU A 133 1.13 15.41 8.17
CA LEU A 133 1.12 16.71 7.48
C LEU A 133 2.36 17.55 7.83
N ALA A 134 2.87 17.44 9.05
CA ALA A 134 4.05 18.18 9.46
C ALA A 134 5.33 17.74 8.72
N THR A 135 5.40 16.51 8.21
CA THR A 135 6.60 16.02 7.49
C THR A 135 6.72 16.57 6.07
N ILE A 136 5.63 17.11 5.51
CA ILE A 136 5.58 17.67 4.15
C ILE A 136 5.54 19.21 4.13
N ALA A 137 5.60 19.86 5.29
CA ALA A 137 5.35 21.30 5.43
C ALA A 137 6.61 22.22 5.33
N ASP A 138 7.81 21.65 5.14
CA ASP A 138 9.08 22.41 5.04
C ASP A 138 9.59 22.59 3.60
#